data_AF-A0A2V5V5H0-F1
#
_entry.id   AF-A0A2V5V5H0-F1
#
_cell.length_a   1.000
_cell.length_b   1.000
_cell.length_c   1.000
_cell.angle_alpha   90.00
_cell.angle_beta   90.00
_cell.angle_gamma   90.00
#
_symmetry.space_group_name_H-M   'P 1'
#
loop_
_entity.id
_entity.type
_entity.pdbx_description
1 polymer ?
#
loop_
_entity_poly.entity_id
_entity_poly.type
_entity_poly.pdbx_seq_one_letter_code
_entity_poly.pdbx_strand_id
1 'polypeptide(L)'
;MEIAIRPASKAFGAPDDPRSVARAMAPPSRFGDKAFEWLTLTMALAVVVLVVLTGWQLWRGSSLAVQKFGFHFLVTSTWDPVAEQFGALPFIYGTLVSSLIALLIAVPLSIATAVYLTELAPLWIRQPLVSLIEMLAAIPSVILGLWGIFVMIPWLREYPFPLLKRF
;
A
#
# COMPACT_ATOMS: atom_id res chain seq x y z
N MET A 1 -29.55 -3.51 67.52
CA MET A 1 -29.47 -3.12 66.10
C MET A 1 -28.05 -2.67 65.86
N GLU A 2 -27.16 -3.62 65.60
CA GLU A 2 -25.73 -3.36 65.42
C GLU A 2 -25.38 -3.80 64.01
N ILE A 3 -25.20 -2.81 63.14
CA ILE A 3 -24.89 -2.99 61.72
C ILE A 3 -23.43 -3.42 61.66
N ALA A 4 -23.20 -4.71 61.47
CA ALA A 4 -21.87 -5.26 61.24
C ALA A 4 -21.32 -4.72 59.91
N ILE A 5 -20.44 -3.72 59.98
CA ILE A 5 -19.67 -3.22 58.85
C ILE A 5 -18.71 -4.33 58.43
N ARG A 6 -19.02 -5.02 57.33
CA ARG A 6 -18.07 -5.93 56.67
C ARG A 6 -16.86 -5.11 56.19
N PRO A 7 -15.62 -5.47 56.56
CA PRO A 7 -14.46 -4.75 56.07
C PRO A 7 -14.34 -4.90 54.55
N ALA A 8 -14.27 -3.77 53.84
CA ALA A 8 -14.13 -3.67 52.38
C ALA A 8 -12.75 -4.14 51.85
N SER A 9 -11.96 -4.87 52.65
CA SER A 9 -10.61 -5.31 52.28
C SER A 9 -10.57 -6.58 51.42
N LYS A 10 -11.71 -7.23 51.18
CA LYS A 10 -11.81 -8.45 50.34
C LYS A 10 -12.25 -8.20 48.90
N ALA A 11 -12.51 -6.94 48.50
CA ALA A 11 -13.02 -6.64 47.17
C ALA A 11 -11.94 -6.57 46.07
N PHE A 12 -10.66 -6.52 46.46
CA PHE A 12 -9.54 -6.62 45.52
C PHE A 12 -8.59 -7.69 46.06
N GLY A 13 -8.89 -8.95 45.75
CA GLY A 13 -8.06 -10.08 46.12
C GLY A 13 -6.66 -9.90 45.55
N ALA A 14 -5.70 -9.60 46.42
CA ALA A 14 -4.30 -9.90 46.13
C ALA A 14 -4.24 -11.39 45.73
N PRO A 15 -3.45 -11.79 44.73
CA PRO A 15 -3.41 -13.19 44.29
C PRO A 15 -3.22 -14.09 45.50
N ASP A 16 -4.22 -14.93 45.80
CA ASP A 16 -4.26 -15.73 47.04
C ASP A 16 -3.09 -16.74 47.13
N ASP A 17 -2.38 -16.96 46.02
CA ASP A 17 -1.22 -17.82 45.93
C ASP A 17 -0.15 -17.20 45.00
N PRO A 18 1.05 -16.84 45.51
CA PRO A 18 2.19 -16.43 44.69
C PRO A 18 2.55 -17.45 43.58
N ARG A 19 2.22 -18.73 43.79
CA ARG A 19 2.47 -19.80 42.81
C ARG A 19 1.47 -19.79 41.66
N SER A 20 0.31 -19.14 41.81
CA SER A 20 -0.67 -18.98 40.73
C SER A 20 -0.16 -18.00 39.65
N VAL A 21 0.44 -16.89 40.08
CA VAL A 21 1.09 -15.91 39.20
C VAL A 21 2.34 -16.51 38.54
N ALA A 22 3.14 -17.27 39.29
CA ALA A 22 4.32 -17.95 38.76
C ALA A 22 3.99 -19.02 37.70
N ARG A 23 2.85 -19.72 37.81
CA ARG A 23 2.38 -20.67 36.78
C ARG A 23 1.82 -19.99 35.54
N ALA A 24 1.22 -18.81 35.67
CA ALA A 24 0.77 -18.01 34.53
C ALA A 24 1.96 -17.50 33.69
N MET A 25 3.13 -17.32 34.33
CA MET A 25 4.42 -16.98 33.69
C MET A 25 5.27 -18.24 33.41
N ALA A 26 4.66 -19.39 33.11
CA ALA A 26 5.40 -20.54 32.62
C ALA A 26 6.17 -20.14 31.34
N PRO A 27 7.47 -20.45 31.21
CA PRO A 27 8.26 -20.04 30.07
C PRO A 27 7.62 -20.59 28.79
N PRO A 28 7.54 -19.79 27.71
CA PRO A 28 6.99 -20.24 26.44
C PRO A 28 7.68 -21.53 25.99
N SER A 29 6.92 -22.42 25.37
CA SER A 29 7.46 -23.72 24.97
C SER A 29 8.60 -23.51 23.97
N ARG A 30 9.81 -23.99 24.29
CA ARG A 30 11.00 -23.87 23.43
C ARG A 30 10.80 -24.40 22.00
N PHE A 31 9.81 -25.29 21.81
CA PHE A 31 9.44 -25.81 20.51
C PHE A 31 8.59 -24.81 19.70
N GLY A 32 7.60 -24.17 20.33
CA GLY A 32 6.76 -23.15 19.70
C GLY A 32 7.58 -21.94 19.24
N ASP A 33 8.50 -21.48 20.08
CA ASP A 33 9.38 -20.34 19.74
C ASP A 33 10.27 -20.66 18.54
N LYS A 34 10.88 -21.85 18.51
CA LYS A 34 11.69 -22.30 17.36
C LYS A 34 10.86 -22.50 16.10
N ALA A 35 9.67 -23.10 16.20
CA ALA A 35 8.80 -23.30 15.05
C ALA A 35 8.37 -21.95 14.44
N PHE A 36 8.04 -20.97 15.29
CA PHE A 36 7.72 -19.61 14.87
C PHE A 36 8.93 -18.88 14.24
N GLU A 37 10.11 -19.01 14.84
CA GLU A 37 11.37 -18.49 14.30
C GLU A 37 11.67 -19.06 12.91
N TRP A 38 11.60 -20.38 12.73
CA TRP A 38 11.81 -21.01 11.42
C TRP A 38 10.74 -20.64 10.40
N LEU A 39 9.47 -20.51 10.81
CA LEU A 39 8.39 -20.10 9.93
C LEU A 39 8.62 -18.67 9.41
N THR A 40 8.88 -17.73 10.31
CA THR A 40 9.13 -16.32 9.96
C THR A 40 10.39 -16.15 9.12
N LEU A 41 11.47 -16.86 9.43
CA LEU A 41 12.68 -16.91 8.60
C LEU A 41 12.40 -17.45 7.20
N THR A 42 11.60 -18.52 7.09
CA THR A 42 11.24 -19.11 5.79
C THR A 42 10.39 -18.14 4.97
N MET A 43 9.45 -17.43 5.59
CA MET A 43 8.65 -16.40 4.91
C MET A 43 9.52 -15.22 4.43
N ALA A 44 10.42 -14.72 5.28
CA ALA A 44 11.35 -13.67 4.91
C ALA A 44 12.26 -14.10 3.75
N LEU A 45 12.81 -15.32 3.82
CA LEU A 45 13.64 -15.88 2.75
C LEU A 45 12.83 -16.07 1.46
N ALA A 46 11.58 -16.53 1.56
CA ALA A 46 10.70 -16.67 0.40
C ALA A 46 10.45 -15.33 -0.30
N VAL A 47 10.25 -14.24 0.46
CA VAL A 47 10.12 -12.89 -0.12
C VAL A 47 11.40 -12.48 -0.85
N VAL A 48 12.57 -12.68 -0.24
CA VAL A 48 13.86 -12.37 -0.89
C VAL A 48 14.04 -13.19 -2.18
N VAL A 49 13.75 -14.48 -2.14
CA VAL A 49 13.81 -15.37 -3.31
C VAL A 49 12.86 -14.89 -4.40
N LEU A 50 11.62 -14.48 -4.06
CA LEU A 50 10.66 -13.95 -5.02
C LEU A 50 11.15 -12.66 -5.69
N VAL A 51 11.77 -11.75 -4.93
CA VAL A 51 12.37 -10.52 -5.48
C VAL A 51 13.51 -10.86 -6.45
N VAL A 52 14.39 -11.79 -6.08
CA VAL A 52 15.49 -12.25 -6.93
C VAL A 52 14.97 -12.92 -8.20
N LEU A 53 13.98 -13.81 -8.09
CA LEU A 53 13.35 -14.47 -9.23
C LEU A 53 12.67 -13.48 -10.17
N THR A 54 11.99 -12.48 -9.62
CA THR A 54 11.37 -11.40 -10.41
C THR A 54 12.43 -10.60 -11.15
N GLY A 55 13.51 -10.21 -10.49
CA GLY A 55 14.64 -9.52 -11.13
C GLY A 55 15.29 -10.36 -12.24
N TRP A 56 15.48 -11.66 -11.99
CA TRP A 56 16.01 -12.59 -13.00
C TRP A 56 15.09 -12.75 -14.21
N GLN A 57 13.78 -12.87 -13.98
CA GLN A 57 12.79 -12.95 -15.05
C GLN A 57 12.74 -11.66 -15.88
N LEU A 58 12.82 -10.49 -15.23
CA LEU A 58 12.89 -9.20 -15.90
C LEU A 58 14.16 -9.06 -16.75
N TRP A 59 15.30 -9.51 -16.24
CA TRP A 59 16.56 -9.50 -16.99
C TRP A 59 16.50 -10.41 -18.22
N ARG A 60 15.97 -11.62 -18.08
CA ARG A 60 15.82 -12.57 -19.18
C ARG A 60 14.83 -12.08 -20.23
N GLY A 61 13.76 -11.39 -19.81
CA GLY A 61 12.79 -10.77 -20.70
C GLY A 61 13.32 -9.55 -21.44
N SER A 62 14.16 -8.73 -20.80
CA SER A 62 14.70 -7.49 -21.38
C SER A 62 15.95 -7.71 -22.22
N SER A 63 16.65 -8.84 -22.08
CA SER A 63 17.92 -9.10 -22.79
C SER A 63 17.79 -9.00 -24.31
N LEU A 64 16.66 -9.44 -24.88
CA LEU A 64 16.41 -9.35 -26.33
C LEU A 64 16.33 -7.90 -26.81
N ALA A 65 15.65 -7.03 -26.04
CA ALA A 65 15.53 -5.61 -26.37
C ALA A 65 16.88 -4.89 -26.25
N VAL A 66 17.66 -5.21 -25.20
CA VAL A 66 19.01 -4.63 -25.01
C VAL A 66 19.96 -5.03 -26.14
N GLN A 67 19.91 -6.29 -26.58
CA GLN A 67 20.76 -6.75 -27.69
C GLN A 67 20.37 -6.13 -29.04
N LYS A 68 19.07 -5.94 -29.30
CA LYS A 68 18.57 -5.43 -30.60
C LYS A 68 18.64 -3.90 -30.72
N PHE A 69 18.41 -3.17 -29.64
CA PHE A 69 18.28 -1.70 -29.67
C PHE A 69 19.35 -0.95 -28.85
N GLY A 70 20.13 -1.66 -28.04
CA GLY A 70 21.18 -1.08 -27.19
C GLY A 70 20.66 0.01 -26.24
N PHE A 71 21.56 0.89 -25.79
CA PHE A 71 21.21 2.02 -24.93
C PHE A 71 20.41 3.11 -25.66
N HIS A 72 20.46 3.14 -27.00
CA HIS A 72 19.70 4.10 -27.82
C HIS A 72 18.19 3.93 -27.65
N PHE A 73 17.73 2.72 -27.30
CA PHE A 73 16.35 2.42 -26.92
C PHE A 73 15.76 3.38 -25.88
N LEU A 74 16.57 3.79 -24.89
CA LEU A 74 16.12 4.64 -23.76
C LEU A 74 15.82 6.08 -24.17
N VAL A 75 16.50 6.57 -25.22
CA VAL A 75 16.37 7.94 -25.73
C VAL A 75 15.54 8.03 -27.01
N THR A 76 15.20 6.89 -27.60
CA THR A 76 14.36 6.84 -28.82
C THR A 76 12.90 7.11 -28.46
N SER A 77 12.29 8.07 -29.15
CA SER A 77 10.85 8.38 -29.05
C SER A 77 9.99 7.61 -30.05
N THR A 78 10.58 7.04 -31.10
CA THR A 78 9.86 6.30 -32.13
C THR A 78 9.31 4.99 -31.60
N TRP A 79 8.01 4.79 -31.77
CA TRP A 79 7.34 3.51 -31.52
C TRP A 79 6.59 3.10 -32.79
N ASP A 80 7.22 2.26 -33.59
CA ASP A 80 6.68 1.68 -34.82
C ASP A 80 6.75 0.15 -34.78
N PRO A 81 5.64 -0.51 -34.39
CA PRO A 81 5.56 -1.97 -34.37
C PRO A 81 5.67 -2.62 -35.75
N VAL A 82 5.37 -1.90 -36.83
CA VAL A 82 5.42 -2.43 -38.21
C VAL A 82 6.87 -2.47 -38.70
N ALA A 83 7.64 -1.41 -38.43
CA ALA A 83 9.06 -1.34 -38.74
C ALA A 83 9.97 -1.99 -37.68
N GLU A 84 9.39 -2.65 -36.67
CA GLU A 84 10.08 -3.21 -35.49
C GLU A 84 11.00 -2.20 -34.77
N GLN A 85 10.63 -0.92 -34.76
CA GLN A 85 11.35 0.14 -34.05
C GLN A 85 10.64 0.45 -32.73
N PHE A 86 11.31 0.15 -31.62
CA PHE A 86 10.77 0.39 -30.30
C PHE A 86 11.65 1.38 -29.55
N GLY A 87 11.04 2.38 -28.93
CA GLY A 87 11.69 3.37 -28.09
C GLY A 87 10.99 3.47 -26.74
N ALA A 88 11.76 3.54 -25.66
CA ALA A 88 11.23 3.62 -24.30
C ALA A 88 10.98 5.06 -23.83
N LEU A 89 11.53 6.08 -24.50
CA LEU A 89 11.49 7.45 -24.03
C LEU A 89 10.06 7.95 -23.72
N PRO A 90 9.03 7.71 -24.57
CA PRO A 90 7.67 8.19 -24.30
C PRO A 90 7.04 7.52 -23.08
N PHE A 91 7.35 6.23 -22.83
CA PHE A 91 6.86 5.49 -21.67
C PHE A 91 7.54 5.95 -20.38
N ILE A 92 8.86 6.16 -20.42
CA ILE A 92 9.62 6.69 -19.28
C ILE A 92 9.12 8.09 -18.95
N TYR A 93 9.09 8.99 -19.94
CA TYR A 93 8.63 10.36 -19.77
C TYR A 93 7.18 10.42 -19.29
N GLY A 94 6.29 9.66 -19.93
CA GLY A 94 4.88 9.57 -19.54
C GLY A 94 4.70 9.10 -18.11
N THR A 95 5.43 8.07 -17.67
CA THR A 95 5.39 7.56 -16.29
C THR A 95 5.90 8.60 -15.29
N LEU A 96 7.02 9.26 -15.58
CA LEU A 96 7.61 10.27 -14.69
C LEU A 96 6.70 11.49 -14.54
N VAL A 97 6.22 12.05 -15.65
CA VAL A 97 5.35 13.23 -15.64
C VAL A 97 4.00 12.91 -14.98
N SER A 98 3.37 11.79 -15.34
CA SER A 98 2.09 11.40 -14.73
C SER A 98 2.22 11.14 -13.23
N SER A 99 3.28 10.43 -12.80
CA SER A 99 3.52 10.16 -11.38
C SER A 99 3.82 11.45 -10.61
N LEU A 100 4.57 12.37 -11.20
CA LEU A 100 4.87 13.66 -10.57
C LEU A 100 3.60 14.50 -10.41
N ILE A 101 2.77 14.62 -11.44
CA ILE A 101 1.49 15.35 -11.36
C ILE A 101 0.57 14.69 -10.32
N ALA A 102 0.50 13.35 -10.32
CA ALA A 102 -0.28 12.62 -9.33
C ALA A 102 0.19 12.92 -7.91
N LEU A 103 1.50 12.89 -7.64
CA LEU A 103 2.06 13.22 -6.33
C LEU A 103 1.80 14.68 -5.92
N LEU A 104 1.99 15.63 -6.84
CA LEU A 104 1.77 17.05 -6.58
C LEU A 104 0.33 17.34 -6.16
N ILE A 105 -0.65 16.56 -6.61
CA ILE A 105 -2.06 16.71 -6.23
C ILE A 105 -2.39 15.86 -5.01
N ALA A 106 -2.01 14.57 -5.02
CA ALA A 106 -2.42 13.61 -4.00
C ALA A 106 -1.77 13.86 -2.64
N VAL A 107 -0.49 14.26 -2.60
CA VAL A 107 0.22 14.51 -1.34
C VAL A 107 -0.40 15.65 -0.53
N PRO A 108 -0.56 16.88 -1.06
CA PRO A 108 -1.14 17.97 -0.27
C PRO A 108 -2.59 17.67 0.12
N LEU A 109 -3.37 17.04 -0.77
CA LEU A 109 -4.74 16.66 -0.47
C LEU A 109 -4.81 15.62 0.66
N SER A 110 -3.95 14.60 0.63
CA SER A 110 -3.86 13.57 1.66
C SER A 110 -3.53 14.17 3.03
N ILE A 111 -2.53 15.06 3.09
CA ILE A 111 -2.15 15.76 4.33
C ILE A 111 -3.31 16.63 4.83
N ALA A 112 -3.96 17.39 3.94
CA ALA A 112 -5.09 18.24 4.30
C ALA A 112 -6.26 17.43 4.87
N THR A 113 -6.60 16.29 4.26
CA THR A 113 -7.64 15.38 4.75
C THR A 113 -7.25 14.76 6.09
N ALA A 114 -6.00 14.33 6.27
CA ALA A 114 -5.51 13.74 7.51
C ALA A 114 -5.58 14.73 8.69
N VAL A 115 -5.14 15.97 8.49
CA VAL A 115 -5.22 17.04 9.50
C VAL A 115 -6.67 17.37 9.80
N TYR A 116 -7.52 17.52 8.78
CA TYR A 116 -8.94 17.80 8.98
C TYR A 116 -9.63 16.71 9.83
N LEU A 117 -9.41 15.43 9.49
CA LEU A 117 -10.04 14.32 10.22
C LEU A 117 -9.54 14.16 11.66
N THR A 118 -8.31 14.59 11.94
CA THR A 118 -7.69 14.45 13.26
C THR A 118 -8.02 15.62 14.18
N GLU A 119 -7.96 16.85 13.66
CA GLU A 119 -7.98 18.07 14.46
C GLU A 119 -9.29 18.86 14.36
N LEU A 120 -10.00 18.77 13.23
CA LEU A 120 -11.12 19.67 12.91
C LEU A 120 -12.46 18.95 12.79
N ALA A 121 -12.47 17.67 12.43
CA ALA A 121 -13.69 16.94 12.11
C ALA A 121 -14.49 16.57 13.39
N PRO A 122 -15.79 16.90 13.45
CA PRO A 122 -16.62 16.46 14.57
C PRO A 122 -16.85 14.95 14.51
N LEU A 123 -17.00 14.32 15.68
CA LEU A 123 -17.06 12.85 15.85
C LEU A 123 -18.06 12.14 14.92
N TRP A 124 -19.20 12.76 14.63
CA TRP A 124 -20.26 12.19 13.80
C TRP A 124 -19.95 12.19 12.29
N ILE A 125 -19.07 13.07 11.80
CA ILE A 125 -18.62 13.11 10.39
C ILE A 125 -17.33 12.31 10.21
N ARG A 126 -16.45 12.32 11.22
CA ARG A 126 -15.16 11.62 11.17
C ARG A 126 -15.34 10.14 10.86
N GLN A 127 -16.24 9.45 11.58
CA GLN A 127 -16.38 8.00 11.46
C GLN A 127 -16.91 7.57 10.08
N PRO A 128 -17.95 8.19 9.50
CA PRO A 128 -18.35 7.91 8.12
C PRO A 128 -17.27 8.22 7.09
N LEU A 129 -16.55 9.35 7.21
CA LEU A 129 -15.51 9.71 6.25
C LEU A 129 -14.35 8.71 6.25
N VAL A 130 -13.86 8.32 7.42
CA VAL A 130 -12.80 7.30 7.54
C VAL A 130 -13.27 5.99 6.91
N SER A 131 -14.49 5.55 7.22
CA SER A 131 -15.06 4.34 6.63
C SER A 131 -15.16 4.43 5.10
N LEU A 132 -15.58 5.57 4.55
CA LEU A 132 -15.63 5.78 3.09
C LEU A 132 -14.24 5.72 2.46
N ILE A 133 -13.23 6.33 3.10
CA ILE A 133 -11.84 6.30 2.61
C ILE A 133 -11.31 4.86 2.61
N GLU A 134 -11.56 4.10 3.68
CA GLU A 134 -11.17 2.69 3.78
C GLU A 134 -11.88 1.84 2.72
N MET A 135 -13.18 2.09 2.48
CA MET A 135 -13.93 1.41 1.43
C MET A 135 -13.40 1.76 0.03
N LEU A 136 -13.04 3.02 -0.23
CA LEU A 136 -12.42 3.43 -1.49
C LEU A 136 -11.05 2.77 -1.68
N ALA A 137 -10.26 2.64 -0.61
CA ALA A 137 -8.97 1.97 -0.63
C ALA A 137 -9.09 0.46 -0.86
N ALA A 138 -10.22 -0.15 -0.47
CA ALA A 138 -10.51 -1.56 -0.71
C ALA A 138 -10.96 -1.86 -2.15
N ILE A 139 -11.23 -0.84 -2.98
CA ILE A 139 -11.61 -1.05 -4.38
C ILE A 139 -10.43 -1.68 -5.14
N PRO A 140 -10.63 -2.80 -5.87
CA PRO A 140 -9.58 -3.39 -6.69
C PRO A 140 -9.04 -2.41 -7.73
N SER A 141 -7.71 -2.39 -7.91
CA SER A 141 -7.04 -1.50 -8.87
C SER A 141 -7.55 -1.65 -10.30
N VAL A 142 -7.97 -2.86 -10.70
CA VAL A 142 -8.55 -3.14 -12.02
C VAL A 142 -9.83 -2.33 -12.27
N ILE A 143 -10.69 -2.18 -11.26
CA ILE A 143 -11.96 -1.43 -11.41
C ILE A 143 -11.67 0.04 -11.63
N LEU A 144 -10.75 0.62 -10.86
CA LEU A 144 -10.32 2.01 -11.03
C LEU A 144 -9.66 2.24 -12.40
N GLY A 145 -8.88 1.27 -12.88
CA GLY A 145 -8.30 1.31 -14.23
C GLY A 145 -9.35 1.31 -15.34
N LEU A 146 -10.34 0.41 -15.26
CA LEU A 146 -11.45 0.36 -16.22
C LEU A 146 -12.31 1.62 -16.17
N TRP A 147 -12.62 2.14 -14.97
CA TRP A 147 -13.32 3.40 -14.82
C TRP A 147 -12.53 4.56 -15.47
N GLY A 148 -11.21 4.57 -15.31
CA GLY A 148 -10.34 5.52 -16.00
C GLY A 148 -10.51 5.46 -17.53
N ILE A 149 -10.57 4.26 -18.10
CA ILE A 149 -10.73 4.07 -19.55
C ILE A 149 -12.12 4.49 -20.03
N PHE A 150 -13.18 4.09 -19.33
CA PHE A 150 -14.56 4.28 -19.79
C PHE A 150 -15.18 5.62 -19.39
N VAL A 151 -14.67 6.28 -18.35
CA VAL A 151 -15.23 7.53 -17.83
C VAL A 151 -14.24 8.67 -17.93
N MET A 152 -13.02 8.49 -17.39
CA MET A 152 -12.02 9.57 -17.36
C MET A 152 -11.50 9.92 -18.77
N ILE A 153 -11.15 8.94 -19.61
CA ILE A 153 -10.63 9.21 -20.96
C ILE A 153 -11.66 9.98 -21.82
N PRO A 154 -12.94 9.58 -21.92
CA PRO A 154 -13.94 10.36 -22.64
C PRO A 154 -14.07 11.78 -22.11
N TRP A 155 -14.16 11.95 -20.78
CA TRP A 155 -14.24 13.27 -20.15
C TRP A 155 -13.03 14.15 -20.47
N LEU A 156 -11.81 13.60 -20.43
CA LEU A 156 -10.58 14.32 -20.80
C LEU A 156 -10.57 14.73 -22.28
N ARG A 157 -11.10 13.89 -23.16
CA ARG A 157 -11.18 14.19 -24.60
C ARG A 157 -12.18 15.30 -24.92
N GLU A 158 -13.23 15.44 -24.13
CA GLU A 158 -14.30 16.41 -24.36
C GLU A 158 -13.96 17.79 -23.79
N TYR A 159 -13.36 17.88 -22.60
CA TYR A 159 -13.16 19.17 -21.92
C TYR A 159 -11.71 19.70 -21.98
N PRO A 160 -10.70 19.05 -21.37
CA PRO A 160 -9.36 19.61 -21.32
C PRO A 160 -8.55 19.48 -22.62
N PHE A 161 -8.70 18.41 -23.39
CA PHE A 161 -7.88 18.22 -24.61
C PHE A 161 -8.16 19.25 -25.72
N PRO A 162 -9.42 19.65 -26.00
CA PRO A 162 -9.67 20.72 -26.97
C PRO A 162 -9.10 22.07 -26.52
N LEU A 163 -9.10 22.34 -25.21
CA LEU A 163 -8.51 23.55 -24.65
C LEU A 163 -6.99 23.55 -24.83
N LEU A 164 -6.32 22.43 -24.54
CA LEU A 164 -4.87 22.29 -24.69
C LEU A 164 -4.42 22.31 -26.15
N LYS A 165 -5.24 21.82 -27.09
CA LYS A 165 -4.94 21.87 -28.54
C LYS A 165 -5.11 23.27 -29.15
N ARG A 166 -5.72 24.21 -28.42
CA ARG A 166 -5.98 25.57 -28.89
C ARG A 166 -4.80 26.52 -28.62
N PHE A 167 -3.84 26.09 -27.82
CA PHE A 167 -2.56 26.75 -27.55
C PHE A 167 -1.42 25.93 -28.18
#